data_AF-A0A2K2V9T4-F1
#
_entry.id   AF-A0A2K2V9T4-F1
#
_cell.length_a   1.000
_cell.length_b   1.000
_cell.length_c   1.000
_cell.angle_alpha   90.00
_cell.angle_beta   90.00
_cell.angle_gamma   90.00
#
_symmetry.space_group_name_H-M   'P 1'
#
loop_
_entity.id
_entity.type
_entity.pdbx_description
1 polymer ?
#
loop_
_entity_poly.entity_id
_entity_poly.type
_entity_poly.pdbx_seq_one_letter_code
_entity_poly.pdbx_strand_id
1 'polypeptide(L)'
;MRSRIEWVFLFALIMTLLPSISVSAQENPQDPFPAVLNKLVYLNSMNVNVTSLVDNLNKALILYQNGNISQAIEIINQIDSNATLLMNQAESIHYKHLVEKYSEVAILLSIPIVIYFLLPRAYAYYWFVSRKRWKVREK
;
A
#
# COMPACT_ATOMS: atom_id res chain seq x y z
N MET A 1 37.40 -15.07 1.97
CA MET A 1 36.03 -14.95 1.39
C MET A 1 34.98 -15.75 2.16
N ARG A 2 35.29 -16.94 2.70
CA ARG A 2 34.35 -17.83 3.40
C ARG A 2 33.74 -17.23 4.69
N SER A 3 34.51 -16.46 5.48
CA SER A 3 34.00 -15.87 6.73
C SER A 3 32.93 -14.78 6.50
N ARG A 4 33.02 -13.98 5.43
CA ARG A 4 32.04 -12.91 5.17
C ARG A 4 30.65 -13.44 4.82
N ILE A 5 30.56 -14.64 4.26
CA ILE A 5 29.30 -15.29 3.92
C ILE A 5 28.62 -15.82 5.18
N GLU A 6 29.38 -16.39 6.12
CA GLU A 6 28.86 -16.87 7.42
C GLU A 6 28.26 -15.74 8.26
N TRP A 7 28.87 -14.54 8.25
CA TRP A 7 28.32 -13.36 8.91
C TRP A 7 27.02 -12.87 8.28
N VAL A 8 26.87 -12.96 6.96
CA VAL A 8 25.63 -12.60 6.26
C VAL A 8 24.52 -13.59 6.61
N PHE A 9 24.83 -14.89 6.68
CA PHE A 9 23.87 -15.91 7.10
C PHE A 9 23.46 -15.76 8.57
N LEU A 10 24.39 -15.46 9.47
CA LEU A 10 24.08 -15.19 10.88
C LEU A 10 23.22 -13.93 11.05
N PHE A 11 23.50 -12.87 10.30
CA PHE A 11 22.72 -11.64 10.35
C PHE A 11 21.30 -11.84 9.80
N ALA A 12 21.16 -12.61 8.70
CA ALA A 12 19.87 -12.98 8.15
C ALA A 12 19.05 -13.85 9.11
N LEU A 13 19.70 -14.79 9.81
CA LEU A 13 19.04 -15.65 10.80
C LEU A 13 18.54 -14.86 12.02
N ILE A 14 19.35 -13.90 12.51
CA ILE A 14 18.96 -13.02 13.63
C ILE A 14 17.78 -12.12 13.24
N MET A 15 17.74 -11.63 11.99
CA MET A 15 16.61 -10.86 11.49
C MET A 15 15.32 -11.67 11.38
N THR A 16 15.39 -12.97 11.12
CA THR A 16 14.19 -13.85 11.09
C THR A 16 13.69 -14.26 12.48
N LEU A 17 14.52 -14.13 13.52
CA LEU A 17 14.21 -14.60 14.87
C LEU A 17 13.82 -13.48 15.84
N LEU A 18 13.80 -12.22 15.42
CA LEU A 18 13.28 -11.14 16.24
C LEU A 18 11.76 -11.33 16.41
N PRO A 19 11.26 -11.72 17.60
CA PRO A 19 9.83 -11.71 17.82
C PRO A 19 9.35 -10.26 17.74
N SER A 20 8.25 -10.04 17.03
CA SER A 20 7.54 -8.78 17.02
C SER A 20 7.19 -8.42 18.46
N ILE A 21 7.87 -7.42 19.04
CA ILE A 21 7.54 -6.91 20.37
C ILE A 21 6.21 -6.16 20.22
N SER A 22 5.11 -6.87 20.41
CA SER A 22 3.78 -6.29 20.47
C SER A 22 3.64 -5.60 21.82
N VAL A 23 3.80 -4.27 21.86
CA VAL A 23 3.43 -3.47 23.02
C VAL A 23 1.92 -3.55 23.16
N SER A 24 1.42 -4.35 24.11
CA SER A 24 0.00 -4.34 24.47
C SER A 24 -0.25 -3.17 25.40
N ALA A 25 -0.81 -2.08 24.87
CA ALA A 25 -1.39 -1.04 25.70
C ALA A 25 -2.59 -1.66 26.46
N GLN A 26 -2.62 -1.52 27.78
CA GLN A 26 -3.73 -2.00 28.60
C GLN A 26 -4.95 -1.10 28.35
N GLU A 27 -5.87 -1.54 27.50
CA GLU A 27 -7.10 -0.82 27.16
C GLU A 27 -8.01 -0.73 28.39
N ASN A 28 -8.39 0.48 28.79
CA ASN A 28 -9.49 0.71 29.72
C ASN A 28 -10.80 0.50 28.94
N PRO A 29 -11.65 -0.51 29.29
CA PRO A 29 -12.84 -0.84 28.51
C PRO A 29 -13.89 0.29 28.41
N GLN A 30 -13.81 1.30 29.28
CA GLN A 30 -14.73 2.43 29.29
C GLN A 30 -14.23 3.64 28.50
N ASP A 31 -13.00 3.61 27.98
CA ASP A 31 -12.47 4.69 27.17
C ASP A 31 -12.85 4.46 25.69
N PRO A 32 -13.67 5.33 25.08
CA PRO A 32 -14.05 5.19 23.67
C PRO A 32 -12.94 5.60 22.69
N PHE A 33 -11.92 6.34 23.13
CA PHE A 33 -10.89 6.89 22.24
C PHE A 33 -9.98 5.81 21.61
N PRO A 34 -9.45 4.82 22.34
CA PRO A 34 -8.61 3.76 21.78
C PRO A 34 -9.32 2.94 20.71
N ALA A 35 -10.59 2.60 20.92
CA ALA A 35 -11.36 1.80 19.98
C ALA A 35 -11.53 2.52 18.63
N VAL A 36 -11.86 3.82 18.66
CA VAL A 36 -11.98 4.64 17.45
C VAL A 36 -10.62 4.86 16.80
N LEU A 37 -9.57 5.11 17.58
CA LEU A 37 -8.22 5.25 17.07
C LEU A 37 -7.76 4.00 16.32
N ASN A 38 -7.99 2.81 16.87
CA ASN A 38 -7.65 1.54 16.23
C ASN A 38 -8.37 1.37 14.88
N LYS A 39 -9.65 1.78 14.78
CA LYS A 39 -10.38 1.78 13.50
C LYS A 39 -9.76 2.74 12.48
N LEU A 40 -9.36 3.94 12.90
CA LEU A 40 -8.70 4.90 12.01
C LEU A 40 -7.33 4.42 11.54
N VAL A 41 -6.55 3.78 12.42
CA VAL A 41 -5.27 3.16 12.06
C VAL A 41 -5.46 2.06 11.03
N TYR A 42 -6.48 1.21 11.20
CA TYR A 42 -6.85 0.18 10.22
C TYR A 42 -7.26 0.78 8.87
N LEU A 43 -8.09 1.82 8.86
CA LEU A 43 -8.47 2.51 7.63
C LEU A 43 -7.25 3.13 6.92
N ASN A 44 -6.34 3.72 7.67
CA ASN A 44 -5.11 4.27 7.13
C ASN A 44 -4.19 3.20 6.54
N SER A 45 -4.08 2.01 7.17
CA SER A 45 -3.31 0.89 6.61
C SER A 45 -3.91 0.35 5.31
N MET A 46 -5.22 0.53 5.12
CA MET A 46 -5.94 0.24 3.87
C MET A 46 -5.85 1.36 2.83
N ASN A 47 -4.98 2.38 3.05
CA ASN A 47 -4.83 3.59 2.21
C ASN A 47 -6.11 4.43 2.09
N VAL A 48 -7.03 4.35 3.05
CA VAL A 48 -8.17 5.26 3.13
C VAL A 48 -7.72 6.55 3.81
N ASN A 49 -8.06 7.70 3.22
CA ASN A 49 -7.76 8.99 3.81
C ASN A 49 -8.60 9.21 5.08
N VAL A 50 -7.92 9.26 6.24
CA VAL A 50 -8.53 9.48 7.56
C VAL A 50 -8.19 10.83 8.19
N THR A 51 -7.50 11.73 7.48
CA THR A 51 -6.99 12.99 8.06
C THR A 51 -8.08 13.80 8.76
N SER A 52 -9.23 13.97 8.11
CA SER A 52 -10.36 14.72 8.68
C SER A 52 -10.95 14.05 9.93
N LEU A 53 -10.94 12.72 10.00
CA LEU A 53 -11.43 11.96 11.16
C LEU A 53 -10.45 12.04 12.33
N VAL A 54 -9.15 12.03 12.06
CA VAL A 54 -8.10 12.22 13.07
C VAL A 54 -8.15 13.65 13.64
N ASP A 55 -8.36 14.67 12.80
CA ASP A 55 -8.52 16.04 13.26
C ASP A 55 -9.74 16.19 14.19
N ASN A 56 -10.85 15.51 13.86
CA ASN A 56 -12.04 15.51 14.70
C ASN A 56 -11.85 14.72 15.99
N LEU A 57 -11.08 13.62 15.96
CA LEU A 57 -10.71 12.87 17.15
C LEU A 57 -9.89 13.74 18.12
N ASN A 58 -8.95 14.53 17.58
CA ASN A 58 -8.18 15.49 18.37
C ASN A 58 -9.09 16.56 19.00
N LYS A 59 -10.07 17.11 18.25
CA LYS A 59 -11.06 18.05 18.81
C LYS A 59 -11.88 17.40 19.94
N ALA A 60 -12.32 16.16 19.77
CA ALA A 60 -13.04 15.42 20.80
C ALA A 60 -12.20 15.24 22.07
N LEU A 61 -10.91 14.95 21.92
CA LEU A 61 -9.99 14.80 23.04
C LEU A 61 -9.84 16.11 23.82
N ILE A 62 -9.69 17.23 23.12
CA ILE A 62 -9.62 18.56 23.74
C ILE A 62 -10.90 18.88 24.50
N LEU A 63 -12.08 18.59 23.92
CA LEU A 63 -13.37 18.80 24.58
C LEU A 63 -13.53 17.92 25.82
N TYR A 64 -13.07 16.67 25.77
CA TYR A 64 -13.08 15.75 26.89
C TYR A 64 -12.19 16.24 28.03
N GLN A 65 -10.96 16.68 27.71
CA GLN A 65 -10.03 17.27 28.68
C GLN A 65 -10.57 18.55 29.34
N ASN A 66 -11.34 19.34 28.59
CA ASN A 66 -12.00 20.55 29.10
C ASN A 66 -13.29 20.26 29.90
N GLY A 67 -13.62 18.98 30.15
CA GLY A 67 -14.80 18.57 30.93
C GLY A 67 -16.11 18.58 30.15
N ASN A 68 -16.09 18.87 28.85
CA ASN A 68 -17.28 18.86 27.99
C ASN A 68 -17.52 17.46 27.41
N ILE A 69 -17.80 16.51 28.31
CA ILE A 69 -17.85 15.07 28.00
C ILE A 69 -18.94 14.75 26.99
N SER A 70 -20.12 15.38 27.10
CA SER A 70 -21.25 15.10 26.20
C SER A 70 -20.91 15.42 24.74
N GLN A 71 -20.28 16.58 24.48
CA GLN A 71 -19.91 16.97 23.13
C GLN A 71 -18.77 16.09 22.58
N ALA A 72 -17.81 15.70 23.43
CA ALA A 72 -16.74 14.80 23.04
C ALA A 72 -17.29 13.43 22.59
N ILE A 73 -18.24 12.86 23.35
CA ILE A 73 -18.88 11.59 23.02
C ILE A 73 -19.68 11.69 21.71
N GLU A 74 -20.39 12.79 21.49
CA GLU A 74 -21.12 13.01 20.23
C GLU A 74 -20.18 12.99 19.02
N ILE A 75 -19.06 13.72 19.09
CA ILE A 75 -18.07 13.74 18.01
C ILE A 75 -17.47 12.34 17.80
N ILE A 76 -17.16 11.62 18.88
CA ILE A 76 -16.66 10.23 18.81
C ILE A 76 -17.66 9.33 18.08
N ASN A 77 -18.95 9.40 18.40
CA ASN A 77 -19.98 8.60 17.75
C ASN A 77 -20.11 8.94 16.25
N GLN A 78 -19.95 10.22 15.90
CA GLN A 78 -19.90 10.64 14.50
C GLN A 78 -18.66 10.07 13.78
N ILE A 79 -17.49 10.09 14.42
CA ILE A 79 -16.27 9.48 13.87
C ILE A 79 -16.46 7.98 13.71
N ASP A 80 -17.04 7.30 14.69
CA ASP A 80 -17.23 5.85 14.67
C ASP A 80 -18.18 5.41 13.54
N SER A 81 -19.28 6.13 13.35
CA SER A 81 -20.22 5.86 12.26
C SER A 81 -19.58 6.10 10.89
N ASN A 82 -18.86 7.21 10.72
CA ASN A 82 -18.13 7.50 9.48
C ASN A 82 -17.02 6.48 9.21
N ALA A 83 -16.26 6.10 10.23
CA ALA A 83 -15.22 5.08 10.11
C ALA A 83 -15.82 3.73 9.68
N THR A 84 -16.96 3.35 10.26
CA THR A 84 -17.65 2.10 9.89
C THR A 84 -18.15 2.14 8.43
N LEU A 85 -18.67 3.27 7.97
CA LEU A 85 -19.06 3.44 6.56
C LEU A 85 -17.85 3.35 5.63
N LEU A 86 -16.72 3.96 6.00
CA LEU A 86 -15.48 3.89 5.25
C LEU A 86 -14.92 2.47 5.25
N MET A 87 -15.02 1.71 6.34
CA MET A 87 -14.55 0.32 6.41
C MET A 87 -15.29 -0.56 5.39
N ASN A 88 -16.61 -0.37 5.23
CA ASN A 88 -17.39 -1.09 4.22
C ASN A 88 -16.95 -0.76 2.79
N GLN A 89 -16.41 0.44 2.56
CA GLN A 89 -15.87 0.85 1.26
C GLN A 89 -14.38 0.50 1.11
N ALA A 90 -13.66 0.35 2.23
CA ALA A 90 -12.22 0.20 2.30
C ALA A 90 -11.73 -1.07 1.61
N GLU A 91 -12.46 -2.18 1.68
CA GLU A 91 -12.08 -3.40 0.96
C GLU A 91 -11.98 -3.14 -0.55
N SER A 92 -12.99 -2.50 -1.14
CA SER A 92 -12.99 -2.18 -2.58
C SER A 92 -11.85 -1.23 -2.98
N ILE A 93 -11.55 -0.24 -2.13
CA ILE A 93 -10.48 0.73 -2.34
C ILE A 93 -9.11 0.05 -2.24
N HIS A 94 -8.95 -0.83 -1.24
CA HIS A 94 -7.71 -1.56 -1.01
C HIS A 94 -7.35 -2.45 -2.21
N TYR A 95 -8.31 -3.23 -2.72
CA TYR A 95 -8.08 -4.06 -3.91
C TYR A 95 -7.69 -3.22 -5.14
N LYS A 96 -8.32 -2.06 -5.33
CA LYS A 96 -8.00 -1.19 -6.46
C LYS A 96 -6.56 -0.67 -6.39
N HIS A 97 -6.14 -0.21 -5.20
CA HIS A 97 -4.78 0.28 -4.99
C HIS A 97 -3.72 -0.83 -5.12
N LEU A 98 -4.03 -2.04 -4.65
CA LEU A 98 -3.19 -3.22 -4.89
C LEU A 98 -3.07 -3.48 -6.39
N VAL A 99 -4.18 -3.61 -7.12
CA VAL A 99 -4.14 -3.86 -8.56
C VAL A 99 -3.33 -2.80 -9.29
N GLU A 100 -3.53 -1.53 -8.96
CA GLU A 100 -2.78 -0.41 -9.56
C GLU A 100 -1.27 -0.56 -9.32
N LYS A 101 -0.83 -0.73 -8.07
CA LYS A 101 0.60 -0.86 -7.74
C LYS A 101 1.24 -2.10 -8.34
N TYR A 102 0.57 -3.24 -8.27
CA TYR A 102 1.10 -4.47 -8.84
C TYR A 102 1.05 -4.45 -10.37
N SER A 103 0.11 -3.74 -10.98
CA SER A 103 0.08 -3.56 -12.45
C SER A 103 1.27 -2.76 -12.96
N GLU A 104 1.67 -1.68 -12.27
CA GLU A 104 2.86 -0.89 -12.62
C GLU A 104 4.12 -1.78 -12.61
N VAL A 105 4.29 -2.58 -11.55
CA VAL A 105 5.42 -3.51 -11.43
C VAL A 105 5.36 -4.60 -12.49
N ALA A 106 4.19 -5.17 -12.75
CA ALA A 106 3.99 -6.20 -13.76
C ALA A 106 4.33 -5.70 -15.17
N ILE A 107 3.93 -4.47 -15.50
CA ILE A 107 4.28 -3.81 -16.77
C ILE A 107 5.79 -3.70 -16.88
N LEU A 108 6.47 -3.19 -15.85
CA LEU A 108 7.92 -3.03 -15.85
C LEU A 108 8.66 -4.36 -16.06
N LEU A 109 8.21 -5.42 -15.36
CA LEU A 109 8.76 -6.77 -15.49
C LEU A 109 8.46 -7.40 -16.86
N SER A 110 7.36 -7.01 -17.51
CA SER A 110 6.99 -7.52 -18.83
C SER A 110 7.85 -6.96 -19.96
N ILE A 111 8.47 -5.78 -19.78
CA ILE A 111 9.28 -5.10 -20.82
C ILE A 111 10.35 -6.04 -21.42
N PRO A 112 11.25 -6.68 -20.67
CA PRO A 112 12.28 -7.55 -21.25
C PRO A 112 11.68 -8.73 -22.02
N ILE A 113 10.58 -9.31 -21.54
CA ILE A 113 9.89 -10.43 -22.19
C ILE A 113 9.30 -9.98 -23.53
N VAL A 114 8.57 -8.86 -23.52
CA VAL A 114 7.97 -8.27 -24.72
C VAL A 114 9.05 -7.94 -25.72
N ILE A 115 10.13 -7.26 -25.31
CA ILE A 115 11.25 -6.90 -26.19
C ILE A 115 11.88 -8.15 -26.81
N TYR A 116 12.15 -9.19 -26.01
CA TYR A 116 12.77 -10.43 -26.49
C TYR A 116 11.95 -11.10 -27.60
N PHE A 117 10.61 -11.10 -27.50
CA PHE A 117 9.74 -11.68 -28.51
C PHE A 117 9.42 -10.75 -29.69
N LEU A 118 9.27 -9.45 -29.44
CA LEU A 118 8.82 -8.49 -30.45
C LEU A 118 9.97 -8.01 -31.35
N LEU A 119 11.17 -7.78 -30.80
CA LEU A 119 12.31 -7.28 -31.57
C LEU A 119 12.70 -8.18 -32.75
N PRO A 120 12.85 -9.51 -32.61
CA PRO A 120 13.25 -10.37 -33.72
C PRO A 120 12.25 -10.31 -34.88
N ARG A 121 10.95 -10.25 -34.56
CA ARG A 121 9.87 -10.16 -35.56
C ARG A 121 9.84 -8.79 -36.23
N ALA A 122 9.95 -7.71 -35.44
CA ALA A 122 10.01 -6.35 -35.96
C ALA A 122 11.23 -6.15 -36.85
N TYR A 123 12.40 -6.64 -36.43
CA TYR A 123 13.64 -6.61 -37.21
C TYR A 123 13.49 -7.35 -38.54
N ALA A 124 12.99 -8.60 -38.50
CA ALA A 124 12.77 -9.38 -39.73
C ALA A 124 11.80 -8.66 -40.69
N TYR A 125 10.70 -8.11 -40.17
CA TYR A 125 9.75 -7.35 -40.97
C TYR A 125 10.41 -6.13 -41.64
N TYR A 126 11.11 -5.30 -40.87
CA TYR A 126 11.83 -4.14 -41.39
C TYR A 126 12.90 -4.53 -42.42
N TRP A 127 13.61 -5.63 -42.20
CA TRP A 127 14.58 -6.18 -43.14
C TRP A 127 13.93 -6.57 -44.47
N PHE A 128 12.81 -7.30 -44.45
CA PHE A 128 12.10 -7.70 -45.67
C PHE A 128 11.54 -6.51 -46.44
N VAL A 129 10.98 -5.51 -45.75
CA VAL A 129 10.48 -4.28 -46.39
C VAL A 129 11.62 -3.49 -47.03
N SER A 130 12.75 -3.36 -46.33
CA SER A 130 13.92 -2.63 -46.83
C SER A 130 14.54 -3.33 -48.05
N ARG A 131 14.67 -4.67 -48.02
CA ARG A 131 15.23 -5.45 -49.13
C ARG A 131 14.40 -5.34 -50.42
N LYS A 132 13.07 -5.23 -50.34
CA LYS A 132 12.20 -5.05 -51.53
C LYS A 132 12.49 -3.77 -52.31
N ARG A 133 13.08 -2.74 -51.67
CA ARG A 133 13.45 -1.47 -52.32
C ARG A 133 14.77 -1.55 -53.10
N TRP A 134 15.52 -2.64 -52.95
CA TRP A 134 16.83 -2.87 -53.57
C TRP A 134 16.78 -3.77 -54.81
N LYS A 135 15.63 -3.82 -55.51
CA LYS A 135 15.63 -4.38 -56.87
C LYS A 135 16.31 -3.39 -57.80
N VAL A 136 17.62 -3.54 -57.95
CA VAL A 136 18.39 -2.89 -59.01
C VAL A 136 17.71 -3.21 -60.33
N ARG A 137 17.33 -2.17 -61.06
CA ARG A 137 16.78 -2.28 -62.41
C ARG A 137 17.87 -2.91 -63.28
N GLU A 138 17.77 -4.21 -63.55
CA GLU A 138 18.58 -4.85 -64.59
C GLU A 138 18.24 -4.17 -65.92
N LYS A 139 19.28 -3.72 -66.62
CA LYS A 139 19.22 -3.07 -67.93
C LYS A 139 19.19 -4.12 -69.02
#